data_AF-A0A449ARG9-F1
#
_entry.id   AF-A0A449ARG9-F1
#
_cell.length_a   1.000
_cell.length_b   1.000
_cell.length_c   1.000
_cell.angle_alpha   90.00
_cell.angle_beta   90.00
_cell.angle_gamma   90.00
#
_symmetry.space_group_name_H-M   'P 1'
#
loop_
_entity.id
_entity.type
_entity.pdbx_description
1 polymer ?
#
loop_
_entity_poly.entity_id
_entity_poly.type
_entity_poly.pdbx_seq_one_letter_code
_entity_poly.pdbx_strand_id
1 'polypeptide(L)'
;MKKGLYSNNALINFGEKSRRFFMFEDKASSRRKIFASVWAVFFGILAASIIYWIIGSTGTNPQKTTIFTFVQYIFQISTRESNKITFILYFLFFAFSGLAISIGFKSGLFNIGVSGQMTFPAIIFFTIVIALKLDINKISTEFLAGMFIVFIIMGMFIGLISGVLKAFFNVHEVISTIFLNWILTYVAKFLFTQGNQVFGKEAFSYFDPISGTQKLVITSNQQTTFIYFGIALLALLVFAIWFIYSKTAIGYKIKMVGLNKTNAKYVGVNEKLLTVTIMGISGALSGIAGFFLIILKNNRIEAGPAPMNIGFEAIAIALIALNSPIGVVFTSIIYSLINTSQIGFSFFRVSEKVTGDFFPIITGIIIFMSALAIIFYKFRVIRSIVKYLYLLFNKNYWYNLKVYHVSKWKYIIPERIKLFKLYFSNFKAHIAFRKTQKEYEDSIYKQIKSSKKMEQEELLSLYSKLSKEKFAHQEKRNKAGLNNYRDEKNKYKNQVKNRKQSFKLVKESLFLEFNKKVLEKYKRAFKIHEPAEGEI
;
A
#
# COMPACT_ATOMS: atom_id res chain seq x y z
N MET A 1 12.90 -33.95 43.27
CA MET A 1 13.61 -32.66 43.45
C MET A 1 15.02 -32.74 42.85
N LYS A 2 15.22 -32.35 41.58
CA LYS A 2 16.53 -31.90 41.05
C LYS A 2 16.26 -30.94 39.87
N LYS A 3 15.62 -29.82 40.21
CA LYS A 3 15.29 -28.70 39.31
C LYS A 3 16.32 -27.55 39.46
N GLY A 4 17.56 -27.87 39.82
CA GLY A 4 18.48 -26.92 40.45
C GLY A 4 19.90 -26.82 39.87
N LEU A 5 20.22 -27.37 38.69
CA LEU A 5 21.62 -27.38 38.21
C LEU A 5 21.87 -26.92 36.76
N TYR A 6 20.88 -26.33 36.09
CA TYR A 6 21.18 -25.56 34.86
C TYR A 6 21.36 -24.09 35.23
N SER A 7 22.62 -23.67 35.20
CA SER A 7 23.16 -22.36 35.56
C SER A 7 22.22 -21.19 35.26
N ASN A 8 21.89 -20.46 36.32
CA ASN A 8 21.07 -19.26 36.35
C ASN A 8 21.87 -18.02 35.87
N ASN A 9 22.49 -18.08 34.70
CA ASN A 9 23.22 -16.94 34.13
C ASN A 9 22.29 -16.12 33.22
N ALA A 10 21.64 -15.11 33.79
CA ALA A 10 20.83 -14.15 33.05
C ALA A 10 21.56 -13.54 31.84
N LEU A 11 22.89 -13.36 31.94
CA LEU A 11 23.77 -12.91 30.86
C LEU A 11 23.91 -13.92 29.70
N ILE A 12 23.98 -15.22 30.00
CA ILE A 12 24.04 -16.28 28.97
C ILE A 12 22.69 -16.40 28.28
N ASN A 13 21.60 -16.33 29.04
CA ASN A 13 20.23 -16.32 28.50
C ASN A 13 19.94 -15.06 27.67
N PHE A 14 20.47 -13.90 28.07
CA PHE A 14 20.40 -12.66 27.31
C PHE A 14 21.27 -12.70 26.06
N GLY A 15 22.49 -13.24 26.13
CA GLY A 15 23.40 -13.44 25.00
C GLY A 15 22.84 -14.41 23.96
N GLU A 16 22.24 -15.53 24.41
CA GLU A 16 21.54 -16.47 23.55
C GLU A 16 20.28 -15.86 22.92
N LYS A 17 19.43 -15.17 23.70
CA LYS A 17 18.23 -14.50 23.17
C LYS A 17 18.59 -13.39 22.19
N SER A 18 19.59 -12.58 22.50
CA SER A 18 20.10 -11.52 21.63
C SER A 18 20.64 -12.15 20.35
N ARG A 19 21.47 -13.20 20.42
CA ARG A 19 21.99 -13.88 19.22
C ARG A 19 20.88 -14.54 18.39
N ARG A 20 19.90 -15.19 19.01
CA ARG A 20 18.74 -15.77 18.31
C ARG A 20 17.88 -14.69 17.64
N PHE A 21 17.68 -13.54 18.31
CA PHE A 21 17.00 -12.36 17.75
C PHE A 21 17.77 -11.75 16.57
N PHE A 22 19.10 -11.65 16.67
CA PHE A 22 19.96 -11.07 15.64
C PHE A 22 20.26 -12.02 14.45
N MET A 23 20.30 -13.35 14.67
CA MET A 23 20.73 -14.31 13.65
C MET A 23 19.69 -15.34 13.20
N PHE A 24 18.68 -15.72 14.01
CA PHE A 24 17.98 -17.00 13.82
C PHE A 24 16.44 -17.07 13.85
N GLU A 25 15.66 -16.00 14.01
CA GLU A 25 14.20 -16.16 13.82
C GLU A 25 13.76 -16.08 12.35
N ASP A 26 13.39 -17.26 11.81
CA ASP A 26 12.79 -17.43 10.48
C ASP A 26 11.27 -17.18 10.45
N LYS A 27 10.61 -17.13 11.60
CA LYS A 27 9.19 -16.75 11.67
C LYS A 27 9.08 -15.25 11.92
N ALA A 28 8.61 -14.50 10.91
CA ALA A 28 8.17 -13.12 11.09
C ALA A 28 6.96 -13.10 12.03
N SER A 29 7.20 -13.12 13.34
CA SER A 29 6.14 -13.15 14.34
C SER A 29 5.31 -11.87 14.25
N SER A 30 4.00 -11.98 14.47
CA SER A 30 3.10 -10.81 14.54
C SER A 30 3.60 -9.77 15.55
N ARG A 31 4.32 -10.21 16.59
CA ARG A 31 4.97 -9.32 17.58
C ARG A 31 6.03 -8.42 16.95
N ARG A 32 6.92 -8.96 16.08
CA ARG A 32 7.96 -8.15 15.42
C ARG A 32 7.38 -7.06 14.53
N LYS A 33 6.24 -7.33 13.89
CA LYS A 33 5.49 -6.35 13.10
C LYS A 33 4.99 -5.20 13.96
N ILE A 34 4.35 -5.51 15.10
CA ILE A 34 3.86 -4.52 16.05
C ILE A 34 5.02 -3.68 16.60
N PHE A 35 6.10 -4.32 17.05
CA PHE A 35 7.28 -3.59 17.55
C PHE A 35 7.89 -2.69 16.47
N ALA A 36 7.98 -3.14 15.23
CA ALA A 36 8.48 -2.30 14.14
C ALA A 36 7.63 -1.03 13.96
N SER A 37 6.30 -1.15 13.99
CA SER A 37 5.39 -0.01 13.92
C SER A 37 5.53 0.93 15.12
N VAL A 38 5.64 0.38 16.33
CA VAL A 38 5.82 1.18 17.56
C VAL A 38 7.15 1.93 17.53
N TRP A 39 8.24 1.26 17.13
CA TRP A 39 9.55 1.89 16.99
C TRP A 39 9.55 2.97 15.92
N ALA A 40 8.88 2.76 14.78
CA ALA A 40 8.75 3.76 13.74
C ALA A 40 8.13 5.07 14.25
N VAL A 41 7.02 4.94 14.99
CA VAL A 41 6.34 6.10 15.55
C VAL A 41 7.20 6.76 16.63
N PHE A 42 7.81 5.97 17.53
CA PHE A 42 8.68 6.47 18.58
C PHE A 42 9.85 7.28 18.02
N PHE A 43 10.61 6.70 17.08
CA PHE A 43 11.74 7.40 16.46
C PHE A 43 11.30 8.57 15.59
N GLY A 44 10.12 8.49 14.96
CA GLY A 44 9.54 9.61 14.21
C GLY A 44 9.22 10.80 15.11
N ILE A 45 8.53 10.57 16.22
CA ILE A 45 8.22 11.62 17.22
C ILE A 45 9.51 12.13 17.87
N LEU A 46 10.48 11.26 18.17
CA LEU A 46 11.76 11.67 18.73
C LEU A 46 12.53 12.60 17.77
N ALA A 47 12.64 12.23 16.49
CA ALA A 47 13.30 13.05 15.50
C ALA A 47 12.58 14.39 15.30
N ALA A 48 11.24 14.39 15.24
CA ALA A 48 10.43 15.61 15.21
C ALA A 48 10.68 16.50 16.44
N SER A 49 10.76 15.90 17.62
CA SER A 49 11.01 16.60 18.88
C SER A 49 12.41 17.23 18.91
N ILE A 50 13.42 16.53 18.37
CA ILE A 50 14.78 17.05 18.22
C ILE A 50 14.80 18.25 17.26
N ILE A 51 14.11 18.15 16.11
CA ILE A 51 14.05 19.26 15.16
C ILE A 51 13.32 20.46 15.78
N TYR A 52 12.20 20.22 16.48
CA TYR A 52 11.49 21.27 17.20
C TYR A 52 12.39 21.96 18.24
N TRP A 53 13.15 21.16 19.00
CA TRP A 53 14.08 21.68 19.98
C TRP A 53 15.20 22.51 19.34
N ILE A 54 15.79 22.05 18.24
CA ILE A 54 16.82 22.80 17.48
C ILE A 54 16.24 24.14 17.01
N ILE A 55 15.07 24.14 16.37
CA ILE A 55 14.46 25.39 15.87
C ILE A 55 14.10 26.32 17.04
N GLY A 56 13.49 25.79 18.10
CA GLY A 56 13.11 26.57 19.28
C GLY A 56 14.30 27.11 20.07
N SER A 57 15.43 26.41 20.08
CA SER A 57 16.68 26.88 20.70
C SER A 57 17.29 28.11 20.01
N THR A 58 16.90 28.37 18.75
CA THR A 58 17.27 29.58 17.97
C THR A 58 16.19 30.66 17.99
N GLY A 59 15.13 30.46 18.77
CA GLY A 59 13.97 31.35 18.89
C GLY A 59 14.08 32.39 19.99
N THR A 60 12.98 33.10 20.23
CA THR A 60 12.90 34.21 21.19
C THR A 60 12.86 33.76 22.67
N ASN A 61 12.44 32.52 22.95
CA ASN A 61 12.38 31.96 24.31
C ASN A 61 13.04 30.56 24.43
N PRO A 62 14.37 30.45 24.22
CA PRO A 62 15.06 29.17 24.12
C PRO A 62 15.01 28.36 25.43
N GLN A 63 15.01 29.01 26.59
CA GLN A 63 15.04 28.35 27.91
C GLN A 63 13.77 27.53 28.24
N LYS A 64 12.66 27.76 27.54
CA LYS A 64 11.41 27.03 27.73
C LYS A 64 11.26 25.83 26.77
N THR A 65 12.19 25.64 25.84
CA THR A 65 12.09 24.57 24.83
C THR A 65 12.94 23.37 25.20
N THR A 66 12.32 22.23 25.44
CA THR A 66 13.00 20.94 25.60
C THR A 66 12.49 19.93 24.58
N ILE A 67 13.21 18.82 24.40
CA ILE A 67 12.75 17.71 23.55
C ILE A 67 11.33 17.24 23.93
N PHE A 68 10.96 17.29 25.22
CA PHE A 68 9.63 16.85 25.67
C PHE A 68 8.53 17.90 25.50
N THR A 69 8.86 19.20 25.41
CA THR A 69 7.85 20.26 25.26
C THR A 69 6.98 20.10 24.01
N PHE A 70 7.56 19.61 22.92
CA PHE A 70 6.82 19.32 21.69
C PHE A 70 5.69 18.30 21.93
N VAL A 71 6.03 17.17 22.54
CA VAL A 71 5.08 16.10 22.84
C VAL A 71 4.04 16.59 23.84
N GLN A 72 4.46 17.33 24.88
CA GLN A 72 3.56 17.92 25.86
C GLN A 72 2.53 18.85 25.20
N TYR A 73 2.93 19.72 24.28
CA TYR A 73 2.01 20.60 23.58
C TYR A 73 1.06 19.86 22.64
N ILE A 74 1.53 18.82 21.94
CA ILE A 74 0.63 17.98 21.14
C ILE A 74 -0.49 17.42 22.02
N PHE A 75 -0.14 16.82 23.16
CA PHE A 75 -1.13 16.27 24.07
C PHE A 75 -2.02 17.36 24.66
N GLN A 76 -1.44 18.41 25.22
CA GLN A 76 -2.18 19.49 25.87
C GLN A 76 -3.17 20.15 24.92
N ILE A 77 -2.78 20.46 23.67
CA ILE A 77 -3.69 21.09 22.71
C ILE A 77 -4.79 20.12 22.30
N SER A 78 -4.43 18.88 22.00
CA SER A 78 -5.38 17.92 21.43
C SER A 78 -6.37 17.37 22.44
N THR A 79 -6.02 17.31 23.73
CA THR A 79 -6.91 16.83 24.79
C THR A 79 -7.73 17.94 25.46
N ARG A 80 -7.58 19.20 25.06
CA ARG A 80 -8.42 20.30 25.57
C ARG A 80 -9.89 20.08 25.23
N GLU A 81 -10.76 20.44 26.17
CA GLU A 81 -12.22 20.34 26.02
C GLU A 81 -12.72 20.97 24.71
N SER A 82 -12.21 22.15 24.37
CA SER A 82 -12.56 22.88 23.14
C SER A 82 -12.24 22.12 21.85
N ASN A 83 -11.28 21.20 21.89
CA ASN A 83 -10.76 20.50 20.71
C ASN A 83 -11.22 19.03 20.63
N LYS A 84 -11.97 18.53 21.63
CA LYS A 84 -12.42 17.13 21.69
C LYS A 84 -13.20 16.70 20.46
N ILE A 85 -14.16 17.53 20.02
CA ILE A 85 -14.98 17.25 18.83
C ILE A 85 -14.08 17.16 17.59
N THR A 86 -13.18 18.12 17.41
CA THR A 86 -12.24 18.14 16.29
C THR A 86 -11.32 16.93 16.29
N PHE A 87 -10.81 16.53 17.45
CA PHE A 87 -10.00 15.32 17.61
C PHE A 87 -10.75 14.06 17.16
N ILE A 88 -12.01 13.89 17.58
CA ILE A 88 -12.81 12.73 17.22
C ILE A 88 -13.14 12.73 15.72
N LEU A 89 -13.45 13.89 15.13
CA LEU A 89 -13.71 13.99 13.69
C LEU A 89 -12.47 13.67 12.86
N TYR A 90 -11.28 14.14 13.27
CA TYR A 90 -10.03 13.73 12.66
C TYR A 90 -9.79 12.23 12.83
N PHE A 91 -10.10 11.66 13.99
CA PHE A 91 -9.95 10.22 14.24
C PHE A 91 -10.83 9.39 13.31
N LEU A 92 -12.11 9.75 13.17
CA LEU A 92 -13.01 9.07 12.24
C LEU A 92 -12.52 9.21 10.79
N PHE A 93 -12.16 10.42 10.37
CA PHE A 93 -11.58 10.66 9.05
C PHE A 93 -10.35 9.78 8.79
N PHE A 94 -9.35 9.81 9.68
CA PHE A 94 -8.11 9.05 9.54
C PHE A 94 -8.32 7.54 9.63
N ALA A 95 -9.28 7.08 10.42
CA ALA A 95 -9.60 5.67 10.54
C ALA A 95 -10.26 5.14 9.27
N PHE A 96 -11.28 5.83 8.75
CA PHE A 96 -11.95 5.41 7.51
C PHE A 96 -11.04 5.51 6.28
N SER A 97 -10.30 6.63 6.13
CA SER A 97 -9.34 6.79 5.03
C SER A 97 -8.14 5.82 5.14
N GLY A 98 -7.65 5.57 6.36
CA GLY A 98 -6.62 4.56 6.61
C GLY A 98 -7.08 3.13 6.30
N LEU A 99 -8.34 2.80 6.58
CA LEU A 99 -8.95 1.52 6.19
C LEU A 99 -9.09 1.43 4.67
N ALA A 100 -9.54 2.50 4.02
CA ALA A 100 -9.64 2.58 2.56
C ALA A 100 -8.32 2.20 1.88
N ILE A 101 -7.21 2.79 2.32
CA ILE A 101 -5.88 2.55 1.74
C ILE A 101 -5.35 1.18 2.14
N SER A 102 -5.53 0.78 3.40
CA SER A 102 -5.10 -0.53 3.91
C SER A 102 -5.70 -1.68 3.10
N ILE A 103 -6.96 -1.55 2.69
CA ILE A 103 -7.63 -2.56 1.85
C ILE A 103 -6.96 -2.68 0.48
N GLY A 104 -6.67 -1.55 -0.18
CA GLY A 104 -5.94 -1.55 -1.46
C GLY A 104 -4.55 -2.15 -1.32
N PHE A 105 -3.78 -1.71 -0.32
CA PHE A 105 -2.43 -2.23 -0.10
C PHE A 105 -2.42 -3.73 0.23
N LYS A 106 -3.46 -4.25 0.89
CA LYS A 106 -3.58 -5.69 1.17
C LYS A 106 -3.68 -6.52 -0.11
N SER A 107 -4.29 -5.97 -1.15
CA SER A 107 -4.46 -6.61 -2.46
C SER A 107 -3.37 -6.28 -3.47
N GLY A 108 -2.36 -5.50 -3.06
CA GLY A 108 -1.29 -5.03 -3.95
C GLY A 108 -1.74 -3.94 -4.92
N LEU A 109 -2.79 -3.19 -4.59
CA LEU A 109 -3.23 -1.99 -5.30
C LEU A 109 -2.84 -0.76 -4.50
N PHE A 110 -2.36 0.29 -5.16
CA PHE A 110 -1.92 1.51 -4.50
C PHE A 110 -2.90 2.66 -4.82
N ASN A 111 -3.94 2.81 -3.98
CA ASN A 111 -4.97 3.86 -4.16
C ASN A 111 -4.52 5.19 -3.52
N ILE A 112 -4.00 6.11 -4.34
CA ILE A 112 -3.68 7.50 -3.92
C ILE A 112 -4.92 8.41 -4.07
N GLY A 113 -6.01 7.88 -4.62
CA GLY A 113 -7.20 8.61 -5.03
C GLY A 113 -8.13 9.01 -3.91
N VAL A 114 -7.76 8.76 -2.65
CA VAL A 114 -8.62 8.99 -1.47
C VAL A 114 -9.05 10.45 -1.41
N SER A 115 -8.13 11.39 -1.67
CA SER A 115 -8.48 12.82 -1.69
C SER A 115 -9.61 13.12 -2.69
N GLY A 116 -9.50 12.67 -3.94
CA GLY A 116 -10.54 12.87 -4.95
C GLY A 116 -11.82 12.09 -4.65
N GLN A 117 -11.71 10.85 -4.15
CA GLN A 117 -12.84 10.02 -3.74
C GLN A 117 -13.64 10.64 -2.57
N MET A 118 -13.02 11.50 -1.76
CA MET A 118 -13.69 12.33 -0.76
C MET A 118 -14.26 13.62 -1.33
N THR A 119 -13.51 14.28 -2.22
CA THR A 119 -13.89 15.57 -2.81
C THR A 119 -15.11 15.44 -3.71
N PHE A 120 -15.19 14.42 -4.56
CA PHE A 120 -16.28 14.30 -5.53
C PHE A 120 -17.67 14.22 -4.88
N PRO A 121 -17.92 13.39 -3.85
CA PRO A 121 -19.19 13.43 -3.17
C PRO A 121 -19.50 14.78 -2.49
N ALA A 122 -18.48 15.49 -2.00
CA ALA A 122 -18.67 16.84 -1.49
C ALA A 122 -19.06 17.84 -2.60
N ILE A 123 -18.51 17.70 -3.80
CA ILE A 123 -18.96 18.47 -4.98
C ILE A 123 -20.44 18.21 -5.22
N ILE A 124 -20.88 16.96 -5.23
CA ILE A 124 -22.29 16.60 -5.42
C ILE A 124 -23.16 17.17 -4.29
N PHE A 125 -22.71 17.09 -3.03
CA PHE A 125 -23.41 17.66 -1.89
C PHE A 125 -23.66 19.17 -2.05
N PHE A 126 -22.61 19.95 -2.27
CA PHE A 126 -22.74 21.40 -2.35
C PHE A 126 -23.47 21.82 -3.63
N THR A 127 -23.31 21.08 -4.72
CA THR A 127 -24.11 21.26 -5.94
C THR A 127 -25.60 21.12 -5.65
N ILE A 128 -26.03 20.09 -4.91
CA ILE A 128 -27.43 19.88 -4.55
C ILE A 128 -27.94 21.00 -3.64
N VAL A 129 -27.17 21.37 -2.60
CA VAL A 129 -27.53 22.46 -1.67
C VAL A 129 -27.76 23.77 -2.42
N ILE A 130 -26.86 24.12 -3.34
CA ILE A 130 -26.94 25.37 -4.11
C ILE A 130 -28.05 25.31 -5.15
N ALA A 131 -28.13 24.22 -5.92
CA ALA A 131 -29.12 24.07 -6.99
C ALA A 131 -30.56 24.06 -6.47
N LEU A 132 -30.78 23.46 -5.28
CA LEU A 132 -32.08 23.45 -4.61
C LEU A 132 -32.31 24.68 -3.71
N LYS A 133 -31.36 25.62 -3.66
CA LYS A 133 -31.41 26.83 -2.84
C LYS A 133 -31.76 26.54 -1.36
N LEU A 134 -31.16 25.49 -0.80
CA LEU A 134 -31.42 25.09 0.58
C LEU A 134 -30.79 26.08 1.56
N ASP A 135 -31.50 26.41 2.64
CA ASP A 135 -30.94 27.28 3.69
C ASP A 135 -29.76 26.59 4.39
N ILE A 136 -28.55 27.10 4.15
CA ILE A 136 -27.30 26.62 4.75
C ILE A 136 -27.29 26.70 6.27
N ASN A 137 -28.19 27.51 6.86
CA ASN A 137 -28.34 27.65 8.31
C ASN A 137 -29.28 26.60 8.93
N LYS A 138 -30.09 25.92 8.11
CA LYS A 138 -31.15 25.01 8.56
C LYS A 138 -31.13 23.68 7.80
N ILE A 139 -29.95 23.06 7.73
CA ILE A 139 -29.85 21.71 7.15
C ILE A 139 -30.43 20.69 8.13
N SER A 140 -31.40 19.90 7.67
CA SER A 140 -32.04 18.85 8.47
C SER A 140 -31.14 17.62 8.65
N THR A 141 -31.38 16.87 9.74
CA THR A 141 -30.61 15.66 10.04
C THR A 141 -30.89 14.55 9.03
N GLU A 142 -32.11 14.47 8.52
CA GLU A 142 -32.57 13.51 7.52
C GLU A 142 -31.86 13.77 6.18
N PHE A 143 -31.69 15.04 5.81
CA PHE A 143 -30.92 15.41 4.62
C PHE A 143 -29.45 14.98 4.77
N LEU A 144 -28.83 15.24 5.93
CA LEU A 144 -27.45 14.79 6.19
C LEU A 144 -27.32 13.26 6.14
N ALA A 145 -28.32 12.52 6.64
CA ALA A 145 -28.33 11.07 6.59
C ALA A 145 -28.47 10.53 5.16
N GLY A 146 -29.35 11.12 4.34
CA GLY A 146 -29.44 10.80 2.91
C GLY A 146 -28.15 11.10 2.17
N MET A 147 -27.55 12.26 2.46
CA MET A 147 -26.28 12.65 1.87
C MET A 147 -25.11 11.78 2.32
N PHE A 148 -25.12 11.24 3.54
CA PHE A 148 -24.12 10.26 3.98
C PHE A 148 -24.07 9.03 3.04
N ILE A 149 -25.24 8.55 2.58
CA ILE A 149 -25.32 7.45 1.61
C ILE A 149 -24.77 7.90 0.25
N VAL A 150 -25.08 9.12 -0.19
CA VAL A 150 -24.50 9.70 -1.42
C VAL A 150 -22.97 9.77 -1.34
N PHE A 151 -22.42 10.10 -0.16
CA PHE A 151 -20.97 10.08 0.08
C PHE A 151 -20.35 8.71 -0.17
N ILE A 152 -20.99 7.65 0.32
CA ILE A 152 -20.55 6.26 0.11
C ILE A 152 -20.61 5.90 -1.38
N ILE A 153 -21.75 6.15 -2.04
CA ILE A 153 -21.98 5.74 -3.43
C ILE A 153 -21.05 6.49 -4.38
N MET A 154 -20.93 7.81 -4.24
CA MET A 154 -20.10 8.63 -5.13
C MET A 154 -18.61 8.41 -4.88
N GLY A 155 -18.21 8.15 -3.63
CA GLY A 155 -16.84 7.76 -3.33
C GLY A 155 -16.49 6.41 -3.96
N MET A 156 -17.41 5.43 -3.83
CA MET A 156 -17.30 4.13 -4.49
C MET A 156 -17.20 4.28 -6.00
N PHE A 157 -18.02 5.13 -6.61
CA PHE A 157 -18.04 5.36 -8.06
C PHE A 157 -16.67 5.83 -8.59
N ILE A 158 -16.04 6.82 -7.96
CA ILE A 158 -14.71 7.29 -8.36
C ILE A 158 -13.64 6.21 -8.17
N GLY A 159 -13.75 5.43 -7.08
CA GLY A 159 -12.91 4.24 -6.86
C GLY A 159 -13.07 3.22 -7.99
N LEU A 160 -14.31 2.91 -8.39
CA LEU A 160 -14.64 1.99 -9.47
C LEU A 160 -14.04 2.44 -10.80
N ILE A 161 -14.09 3.74 -11.14
CA ILE A 161 -13.46 4.26 -12.37
C ILE A 161 -11.97 3.88 -12.42
N SER A 162 -11.23 4.14 -11.33
CA SER A 162 -9.81 3.77 -11.25
C SER A 162 -9.59 2.26 -11.34
N GLY A 163 -10.47 1.48 -10.71
CA GLY A 163 -10.44 0.01 -10.77
C GLY A 163 -10.70 -0.54 -12.17
N VAL A 164 -11.66 0.04 -12.90
CA VAL A 164 -12.00 -0.35 -14.28
C VAL A 164 -10.85 -0.02 -15.23
N LEU A 165 -10.29 1.19 -15.12
CA LEU A 165 -9.10 1.60 -15.88
C LEU A 165 -7.92 0.64 -15.67
N LYS A 166 -7.70 0.20 -14.42
CA LYS A 166 -6.67 -0.80 -14.11
C LYS A 166 -7.01 -2.18 -14.69
N ALA A 167 -8.22 -2.66 -14.45
CA ALA A 167 -8.62 -4.04 -14.74
C ALA A 167 -8.80 -4.33 -16.24
N PHE A 168 -9.32 -3.36 -17.00
CA PHE A 168 -9.66 -3.55 -18.41
C PHE A 168 -8.69 -2.87 -19.37
N PHE A 169 -8.16 -1.71 -18.99
CA PHE A 169 -7.27 -0.91 -19.84
C PHE A 169 -5.80 -0.98 -19.43
N ASN A 170 -5.48 -1.73 -18.36
CA ASN A 170 -4.12 -1.89 -17.84
C ASN A 170 -3.42 -0.57 -17.47
N VAL A 171 -4.20 0.48 -17.18
CA VAL A 171 -3.68 1.77 -16.70
C VAL A 171 -3.13 1.57 -15.30
N HIS A 172 -1.96 2.14 -14.99
CA HIS A 172 -1.40 2.03 -13.65
C HIS A 172 -2.27 2.78 -12.64
N GLU A 173 -2.69 2.11 -11.58
CA GLU A 173 -3.66 2.59 -10.58
C GLU A 173 -3.20 3.86 -9.86
N VAL A 174 -1.89 3.97 -9.60
CA VAL A 174 -1.27 5.18 -9.05
C VAL A 174 -1.50 6.39 -9.96
N ILE A 175 -1.33 6.21 -11.28
CA ILE A 175 -1.44 7.28 -12.24
C ILE A 175 -2.90 7.72 -12.37
N SER A 176 -3.83 6.77 -12.59
CA SER A 176 -5.25 7.08 -12.73
C SER A 176 -5.81 7.78 -11.50
N THR A 177 -5.44 7.34 -10.30
CA THR A 177 -5.92 7.93 -9.05
C THR A 177 -5.35 9.32 -8.79
N ILE A 178 -4.07 9.58 -9.07
CA ILE A 178 -3.48 10.92 -8.96
C ILE A 178 -4.19 11.89 -9.92
N PHE A 179 -4.35 11.51 -11.20
CA PHE A 179 -5.01 12.38 -12.17
C PHE A 179 -6.47 12.67 -11.79
N LEU A 180 -7.20 11.68 -11.29
CA LEU A 180 -8.57 11.89 -10.81
C LEU A 180 -8.63 12.87 -9.63
N ASN A 181 -7.67 12.86 -8.70
CA ASN A 181 -7.61 13.86 -7.64
C ASN A 181 -7.52 15.28 -8.20
N TRP A 182 -6.64 15.51 -9.19
CA TRP A 182 -6.48 16.82 -9.83
C TRP A 182 -7.71 17.24 -10.62
N ILE A 183 -8.27 16.34 -11.43
CA ILE A 183 -9.50 16.62 -12.19
C ILE A 183 -10.61 17.07 -11.23
N LEU A 184 -10.85 16.32 -10.16
CA LEU A 184 -11.91 16.62 -9.21
C LEU A 184 -11.65 17.90 -8.42
N THR A 185 -10.38 18.19 -8.10
CA THR A 185 -9.99 19.45 -7.47
C THR A 185 -10.31 20.63 -8.40
N TYR A 186 -9.95 20.55 -9.68
CA TYR A 186 -10.24 21.62 -10.63
C TYR A 186 -11.70 21.74 -10.99
N VAL A 187 -12.46 20.64 -10.97
CA VAL A 187 -13.94 20.68 -11.09
C VAL A 187 -14.53 21.41 -9.88
N ALA A 188 -14.12 21.08 -8.66
CA ALA A 188 -14.57 21.79 -7.46
C ALA A 188 -14.21 23.27 -7.51
N LYS A 189 -12.96 23.58 -7.91
CA LYS A 189 -12.50 24.96 -8.07
C LYS A 189 -13.33 25.69 -9.11
N PHE A 190 -13.56 25.10 -10.28
CA PHE A 190 -14.41 25.70 -11.30
C PHE A 190 -15.80 25.99 -10.74
N LEU A 191 -16.50 25.00 -10.20
CA LEU A 191 -17.89 25.14 -9.74
C LEU A 191 -18.08 26.12 -8.59
N PHE A 192 -17.15 26.16 -7.62
CA PHE A 192 -17.33 26.89 -6.36
C PHE A 192 -16.45 28.13 -6.23
N THR A 193 -15.86 28.61 -7.33
CA THR A 193 -15.19 29.92 -7.34
C THR A 193 -16.24 31.03 -7.41
N GLN A 194 -16.13 32.02 -6.52
CA GLN A 194 -17.03 33.19 -6.51
C GLN A 194 -16.99 33.89 -7.88
N GLY A 195 -18.17 34.23 -8.41
CA GLY A 195 -18.33 34.84 -9.73
C GLY A 195 -18.60 33.84 -10.86
N ASN A 196 -18.47 32.53 -10.62
CA ASN A 196 -18.95 31.55 -11.57
C ASN A 196 -20.49 31.55 -11.62
N GLN A 197 -21.04 31.71 -12.83
CA GLN A 197 -22.48 31.80 -13.08
C GLN A 197 -23.15 30.44 -13.36
N VAL A 198 -22.44 29.30 -13.18
CA VAL A 198 -23.00 27.95 -13.36
C VAL A 198 -24.31 27.75 -12.57
N PHE A 199 -24.44 28.36 -11.40
CA PHE A 199 -25.64 28.27 -10.55
C PHE A 199 -26.54 29.52 -10.61
N GLY A 200 -26.27 30.44 -11.55
CA GLY A 200 -26.93 31.73 -11.62
C GLY A 200 -26.38 32.76 -10.62
N LYS A 201 -26.66 34.05 -10.86
CA LYS A 201 -26.16 35.15 -10.02
C LYS A 201 -26.74 35.14 -8.60
N GLU A 202 -27.95 34.63 -8.44
CA GLU A 202 -28.63 34.52 -7.14
C GLU A 202 -27.92 33.55 -6.18
N ALA A 203 -27.12 32.61 -6.70
CA ALA A 203 -26.37 31.66 -5.91
C ALA A 203 -25.09 32.24 -5.28
N PHE A 204 -24.78 33.52 -5.53
CA PHE A 204 -23.56 34.14 -5.00
C PHE A 204 -23.50 34.18 -3.46
N SER A 205 -24.66 34.16 -2.80
CA SER A 205 -24.76 34.03 -1.34
C SER A 205 -24.31 32.66 -0.80
N TYR A 206 -24.06 31.66 -1.65
CA TYR A 206 -23.57 30.35 -1.25
C TYR A 206 -22.05 30.20 -1.37
N PHE A 207 -21.36 31.23 -1.89
CA PHE A 207 -19.91 31.24 -2.01
C PHE A 207 -19.27 32.08 -0.91
N ASP A 208 -18.14 31.61 -0.42
CA ASP A 208 -17.25 32.40 0.43
C ASP A 208 -16.36 33.27 -0.49
N PRO A 209 -16.22 34.58 -0.23
CA PRO A 209 -15.49 35.47 -1.12
C PRO A 209 -14.00 35.14 -1.31
N ILE A 210 -13.44 34.38 -0.37
CA ILE A 210 -12.03 34.02 -0.35
C ILE A 210 -11.85 32.52 -0.66
N SER A 211 -12.82 31.68 -0.28
CA SER A 211 -12.58 30.25 -0.12
C SER A 211 -13.79 29.34 -0.37
N GLY A 212 -14.12 29.12 -1.64
CA GLY A 212 -15.05 28.06 -2.05
C GLY A 212 -16.50 28.32 -1.63
N THR A 213 -17.13 27.36 -0.95
CA THR A 213 -18.52 27.51 -0.49
C THR A 213 -18.60 28.15 0.89
N GLN A 214 -19.73 28.80 1.18
CA GLN A 214 -20.05 29.22 2.54
C GLN A 214 -20.13 28.01 3.48
N LYS A 215 -19.86 28.30 4.76
CA LYS A 215 -19.93 27.31 5.82
C LYS A 215 -21.38 26.96 6.12
N LEU A 216 -21.68 25.67 6.14
CA LEU A 216 -22.92 25.13 6.67
C LEU A 216 -22.96 25.36 8.19
N VAL A 217 -24.15 25.66 8.71
CA VAL A 217 -24.40 25.64 10.15
C VAL A 217 -24.89 24.24 10.52
N ILE A 218 -23.98 23.43 11.02
CA ILE A 218 -24.31 22.11 11.59
C ILE A 218 -24.44 22.28 13.10
N THR A 219 -25.61 21.92 13.63
CA THR A 219 -25.87 22.02 15.07
C THR A 219 -24.99 21.04 15.86
N SER A 220 -24.65 21.39 17.10
CA SER A 220 -23.85 20.52 17.97
C SER A 220 -24.51 19.15 18.19
N ASN A 221 -25.85 19.09 18.25
CA ASN A 221 -26.59 17.85 18.37
C ASN A 221 -26.43 16.96 17.12
N GLN A 222 -26.57 17.53 15.92
CA GLN A 222 -26.34 16.78 14.68
C GLN A 222 -24.91 16.23 14.60
N GLN A 223 -23.92 17.07 14.89
CA GLN A 223 -22.52 16.68 14.87
C GLN A 223 -22.25 15.53 15.84
N THR A 224 -22.79 15.60 17.06
CA THR A 224 -22.64 14.58 18.09
C THR A 224 -23.31 13.25 17.70
N THR A 225 -24.53 13.31 17.14
CA THR A 225 -25.24 12.12 16.63
C THR A 225 -24.43 11.39 15.56
N PHE A 226 -23.91 12.11 14.57
CA PHE A 226 -23.07 11.50 13.53
C PHE A 226 -21.73 11.00 14.06
N ILE A 227 -21.15 11.62 15.09
CA ILE A 227 -19.95 11.11 15.75
C ILE A 227 -20.21 9.75 16.39
N TYR A 228 -21.27 9.61 17.20
CA TYR A 228 -21.60 8.32 17.81
C TYR A 228 -21.88 7.24 16.77
N PHE A 229 -22.66 7.59 15.74
CA PHE A 229 -22.89 6.71 14.60
C PHE A 229 -21.58 6.32 13.89
N GLY A 230 -20.69 7.29 13.66
CA GLY A 230 -19.39 7.08 13.02
C GLY A 230 -18.48 6.14 13.82
N ILE A 231 -18.44 6.28 15.15
CA ILE A 231 -17.67 5.39 16.04
C ILE A 231 -18.24 3.97 15.98
N ALA A 232 -19.56 3.81 16.06
CA ALA A 232 -20.21 2.50 15.97
C ALA A 232 -19.96 1.84 14.60
N LEU A 233 -20.10 2.61 13.51
CA LEU A 233 -19.83 2.15 12.15
C LEU A 233 -18.37 1.77 11.96
N LEU A 234 -17.44 2.55 12.53
CA LEU A 234 -16.01 2.24 12.48
C LEU A 234 -15.71 0.92 13.18
N ALA A 235 -16.24 0.70 14.39
CA ALA A 235 -16.05 -0.54 15.13
C ALA A 235 -16.58 -1.75 14.33
N LEU A 236 -17.77 -1.62 13.75
CA LEU A 236 -18.39 -2.64 12.90
C LEU A 236 -17.52 -2.94 11.67
N LEU A 237 -17.05 -1.92 10.96
CA LEU A 237 -16.25 -2.10 9.75
C LEU A 237 -14.85 -2.66 10.05
N VAL A 238 -14.20 -2.23 11.13
CA VAL A 238 -12.92 -2.80 11.57
C VAL A 238 -13.07 -4.29 11.87
N PHE A 239 -14.12 -4.66 12.60
CA PHE A 239 -14.43 -6.06 12.90
C PHE A 239 -14.75 -6.85 11.61
N ALA A 240 -15.59 -6.32 10.74
CA ALA A 240 -15.97 -6.96 9.48
C ALA A 240 -14.77 -7.19 8.56
N ILE A 241 -13.90 -6.19 8.37
CA ILE A 241 -12.70 -6.32 7.53
C ILE A 241 -11.72 -7.32 8.17
N TRP A 242 -11.54 -7.27 9.49
CA TRP A 242 -10.71 -8.25 10.19
C TRP A 242 -11.24 -9.68 10.02
N PHE A 243 -12.56 -9.85 10.15
CA PHE A 243 -13.23 -11.14 9.97
C PHE A 243 -13.06 -11.65 8.55
N ILE A 244 -13.31 -10.80 7.53
CA ILE A 244 -13.11 -11.13 6.12
C ILE A 244 -11.67 -11.58 5.90
N TYR A 245 -10.69 -10.83 6.40
CA TYR A 245 -9.28 -11.20 6.23
C TYR A 245 -8.90 -12.49 6.93
N SER A 246 -9.48 -12.79 8.09
CA SER A 246 -9.03 -13.88 8.94
C SER A 246 -9.79 -15.18 8.70
N LYS A 247 -11.06 -15.10 8.28
CA LYS A 247 -12.00 -16.22 8.34
C LYS A 247 -12.71 -16.51 7.01
N THR A 248 -12.56 -15.71 5.95
CA THR A 248 -13.29 -15.93 4.69
C THR A 248 -12.39 -16.22 3.49
N ALA A 249 -12.97 -16.91 2.50
CA ALA A 249 -12.32 -17.20 1.22
C ALA A 249 -11.99 -15.92 0.42
N ILE A 250 -12.82 -14.88 0.54
CA ILE A 250 -12.57 -13.58 -0.11
C ILE A 250 -11.28 -12.97 0.45
N GLY A 251 -11.10 -12.96 1.77
CA GLY A 251 -9.86 -12.47 2.39
C GLY A 251 -8.62 -13.24 1.95
N TYR A 252 -8.73 -14.55 1.73
CA TYR A 252 -7.66 -15.37 1.18
C TYR A 252 -7.31 -14.96 -0.27
N LYS A 253 -8.32 -14.76 -1.13
CA LYS A 253 -8.13 -14.29 -2.52
C LYS A 253 -7.45 -12.92 -2.56
N ILE A 254 -7.87 -11.98 -1.70
CA ILE A 254 -7.27 -10.63 -1.57
C ILE A 254 -5.78 -10.74 -1.25
N LYS A 255 -5.43 -11.51 -0.20
CA LYS A 255 -4.03 -11.70 0.21
C LYS A 255 -3.19 -12.36 -0.88
N MET A 256 -3.74 -13.36 -1.56
CA MET A 256 -3.04 -14.09 -2.61
C MET A 256 -2.71 -13.18 -3.80
N VAL A 257 -3.67 -12.38 -4.26
CA VAL A 257 -3.45 -11.41 -5.36
C VAL A 257 -2.40 -10.37 -4.98
N GLY A 258 -2.43 -9.87 -3.73
CA GLY A 258 -1.43 -8.93 -3.23
C GLY A 258 -0.01 -9.50 -3.12
N LEU A 259 0.13 -10.81 -2.91
CA LEU A 259 1.43 -11.48 -2.84
C LEU A 259 1.96 -11.86 -4.23
N ASN A 260 1.12 -12.45 -5.08
CA ASN A 260 1.50 -12.86 -6.43
C ASN A 260 0.28 -13.01 -7.34
N LYS A 261 0.08 -12.02 -8.22
CA LYS A 261 -1.01 -11.97 -9.21
C LYS A 261 -0.99 -13.18 -10.16
N THR A 262 0.18 -13.63 -10.59
CA THR A 262 0.33 -14.78 -11.50
C THR A 262 -0.15 -16.07 -10.84
N ASN A 263 0.21 -16.30 -9.57
CA ASN A 263 -0.26 -17.46 -8.82
C ASN A 263 -1.76 -17.39 -8.54
N ALA A 264 -2.28 -16.19 -8.23
CA ALA A 264 -3.72 -16.02 -8.01
C ALA A 264 -4.54 -16.38 -9.26
N LYS A 265 -4.06 -16.00 -10.45
CA LYS A 265 -4.70 -16.38 -11.72
C LYS A 265 -4.67 -17.88 -11.97
N TYR A 266 -3.58 -18.57 -11.58
CA TYR A 266 -3.47 -20.02 -11.69
C TYR A 266 -4.48 -20.75 -10.81
N VAL A 267 -4.79 -20.21 -9.62
CA VAL A 267 -5.78 -20.76 -8.68
C VAL A 267 -7.22 -20.34 -9.04
N GLY A 268 -7.44 -19.68 -10.18
CA GLY A 268 -8.77 -19.32 -10.68
C GLY A 268 -9.38 -18.04 -10.08
N VAL A 269 -8.58 -17.18 -9.45
CA VAL A 269 -9.07 -15.88 -8.96
C VAL A 269 -9.32 -14.92 -10.13
N ASN A 270 -10.53 -14.38 -10.22
CA ASN A 270 -10.84 -13.30 -11.17
C ASN A 270 -10.20 -11.98 -10.71
N GLU A 271 -8.97 -11.72 -11.17
CA GLU A 271 -8.20 -10.52 -10.84
C GLU A 271 -8.92 -9.23 -11.23
N LYS A 272 -9.62 -9.20 -12.37
CA LYS A 272 -10.30 -8.00 -12.87
C LYS A 272 -11.44 -7.59 -11.96
N LEU A 273 -12.34 -8.53 -11.67
CA LEU A 273 -13.47 -8.28 -10.77
C LEU A 273 -12.97 -7.86 -9.38
N LEU A 274 -11.97 -8.60 -8.85
CA LEU A 274 -11.40 -8.28 -7.55
C LEU A 274 -10.78 -6.88 -7.51
N THR A 275 -10.06 -6.47 -8.56
CA THR A 275 -9.46 -5.14 -8.65
C THR A 275 -10.52 -4.03 -8.63
N VAL A 276 -11.59 -4.19 -9.41
CA VAL A 276 -12.70 -3.24 -9.46
C VAL A 276 -13.41 -3.16 -8.11
N THR A 277 -13.77 -4.31 -7.52
CA THR A 277 -14.46 -4.36 -6.22
C THR A 277 -13.63 -3.74 -5.10
N ILE A 278 -12.31 -4.01 -5.06
CA ILE A 278 -11.44 -3.48 -4.02
C ILE A 278 -11.29 -1.96 -4.14
N MET A 279 -11.10 -1.44 -5.36
CA MET A 279 -11.04 0.00 -5.58
C MET A 279 -12.37 0.67 -5.26
N GLY A 280 -13.50 0.04 -5.57
CA GLY A 280 -14.83 0.51 -5.19
C GLY A 280 -15.02 0.57 -3.67
N ILE A 281 -14.69 -0.49 -2.94
CA ILE A 281 -14.78 -0.51 -1.46
C ILE A 281 -13.84 0.52 -0.83
N SER A 282 -12.63 0.67 -1.37
CA SER A 282 -11.69 1.73 -0.96
C SER A 282 -12.30 3.12 -1.18
N GLY A 283 -12.94 3.35 -2.31
CA GLY A 283 -13.68 4.58 -2.61
C GLY A 283 -14.86 4.82 -1.67
N ALA A 284 -15.62 3.78 -1.33
CA ALA A 284 -16.75 3.86 -0.40
C ALA A 284 -16.30 4.33 0.99
N LEU A 285 -15.23 3.73 1.52
CA LEU A 285 -14.62 4.10 2.80
C LEU A 285 -14.02 5.52 2.76
N SER A 286 -13.43 5.90 1.63
CA SER A 286 -12.95 7.27 1.41
C SER A 286 -14.12 8.26 1.42
N GLY A 287 -15.25 7.92 0.80
CA GLY A 287 -16.48 8.71 0.87
C GLY A 287 -16.94 8.96 2.31
N ILE A 288 -16.99 7.91 3.15
CA ILE A 288 -17.30 8.05 4.58
C ILE A 288 -16.33 9.02 5.25
N ALA A 289 -15.02 8.86 5.01
CA ALA A 289 -14.00 9.75 5.54
C ALA A 289 -14.22 11.22 5.11
N GLY A 290 -14.62 11.43 3.85
CA GLY A 290 -14.96 12.73 3.28
C GLY A 290 -16.13 13.40 3.98
N PHE A 291 -17.14 12.64 4.37
CA PHE A 291 -18.29 13.18 5.12
C PHE A 291 -17.85 13.74 6.48
N PHE A 292 -17.08 12.96 7.26
CA PHE A 292 -16.60 13.42 8.58
C PHE A 292 -15.66 14.63 8.48
N LEU A 293 -14.82 14.70 7.44
CA LEU A 293 -13.88 15.80 7.29
C LEU A 293 -14.50 17.05 6.66
N ILE A 294 -15.15 16.91 5.51
CA ILE A 294 -15.59 18.05 4.70
C ILE A 294 -16.93 18.58 5.23
N ILE A 295 -17.88 17.70 5.53
CA ILE A 295 -19.22 18.10 5.98
C ILE A 295 -19.22 18.41 7.47
N LEU A 296 -18.75 17.50 8.34
CA LEU A 296 -18.89 17.67 9.79
C LEU A 296 -17.78 18.51 10.46
N LYS A 297 -16.57 18.54 9.90
CA LYS A 297 -15.44 19.29 10.48
C LYS A 297 -15.25 20.65 9.79
N ASN A 298 -15.13 20.66 8.46
CA ASN A 298 -14.87 21.89 7.71
C ASN A 298 -16.15 22.69 7.45
N ASN A 299 -17.30 22.01 7.37
CA ASN A 299 -18.61 22.54 7.02
C ASN A 299 -18.65 23.24 5.65
N ARG A 300 -17.63 23.06 4.80
CA ARG A 300 -17.51 23.68 3.48
C ARG A 300 -16.54 22.90 2.62
N ILE A 301 -16.63 23.10 1.31
CA ILE A 301 -15.57 22.72 0.38
C ILE A 301 -14.66 23.93 0.12
N GLU A 302 -13.35 23.73 0.29
CA GLU A 302 -12.37 24.76 -0.01
C GLU A 302 -11.91 24.62 -1.47
N ALA A 303 -12.13 25.67 -2.27
CA ALA A 303 -11.76 25.73 -3.69
C ALA A 303 -10.26 26.04 -3.87
N GLY A 304 -9.40 25.17 -3.33
CA GLY A 304 -7.95 25.34 -3.36
C GLY A 304 -7.30 25.04 -4.72
N PRO A 305 -6.04 25.44 -4.93
CA PRO A 305 -5.30 25.16 -6.17
C PRO A 305 -4.80 23.71 -6.28
N ALA A 306 -4.88 22.92 -5.21
CA ALA A 306 -4.32 21.58 -5.12
C ALA A 306 -5.25 20.61 -4.37
N PRO A 307 -5.13 19.28 -4.61
CA PRO A 307 -5.86 18.27 -3.86
C PRO A 307 -5.64 18.36 -2.35
N MET A 308 -6.57 17.84 -1.57
CA MET A 308 -6.50 17.87 -0.11
C MET A 308 -5.32 17.03 0.39
N ASN A 309 -4.26 17.69 0.87
CA ASN A 309 -3.04 17.04 1.37
C ASN A 309 -3.30 16.00 2.46
N ILE A 310 -4.26 16.30 3.35
CA ILE A 310 -4.61 15.42 4.46
C ILE A 310 -5.12 14.04 4.01
N GLY A 311 -5.68 13.92 2.79
CA GLY A 311 -6.06 12.64 2.21
C GLY A 311 -4.86 11.73 1.91
N PHE A 312 -3.68 12.31 1.65
CA PHE A 312 -2.44 11.55 1.44
C PHE A 312 -1.81 11.08 2.75
N GLU A 313 -2.07 11.76 3.88
CA GLU A 313 -1.56 11.33 5.18
C GLU A 313 -2.10 9.96 5.61
N ALA A 314 -3.30 9.59 5.14
CA ALA A 314 -3.87 8.27 5.38
C ALA A 314 -3.01 7.12 4.79
N ILE A 315 -2.14 7.40 3.81
CA ILE A 315 -1.16 6.43 3.29
C ILE A 315 -0.19 6.02 4.39
N ALA A 316 0.28 6.99 5.17
CA ALA A 316 1.17 6.75 6.31
C ALA A 316 0.53 5.82 7.32
N ILE A 317 -0.76 6.06 7.60
CA ILE A 317 -1.56 5.29 8.55
C ILE A 317 -1.61 3.83 8.13
N ALA A 318 -1.92 3.56 6.87
CA ALA A 318 -1.95 2.19 6.34
C ALA A 318 -0.57 1.49 6.41
N LEU A 319 0.52 2.23 6.16
CA LEU A 319 1.89 1.71 6.23
C LEU A 319 2.31 1.34 7.66
N ILE A 320 2.08 2.23 8.63
CA ILE A 320 2.36 1.98 10.06
C ILE A 320 1.49 0.83 10.56
N ALA A 321 0.21 0.81 10.17
CA ALA A 321 -0.71 -0.26 10.51
C ALA A 321 -0.36 -1.61 9.84
N LEU A 322 0.58 -1.63 8.90
CA LEU A 322 0.95 -2.81 8.10
C LEU A 322 -0.29 -3.47 7.46
N ASN A 323 -1.23 -2.65 6.98
CA ASN A 323 -2.51 -3.06 6.41
C ASN A 323 -3.36 -3.94 7.36
N SER A 324 -3.27 -3.70 8.67
CA SER A 324 -4.11 -4.33 9.70
C SER A 324 -5.26 -3.40 10.07
N PRO A 325 -6.54 -3.82 10.01
CA PRO A 325 -7.67 -2.98 10.38
C PRO A 325 -7.57 -2.44 11.82
N ILE A 326 -7.15 -3.28 12.77
CA ILE A 326 -6.93 -2.87 14.16
C ILE A 326 -5.74 -1.90 14.26
N GLY A 327 -4.68 -2.13 13.49
CA GLY A 327 -3.51 -1.24 13.46
C GLY A 327 -3.86 0.15 12.95
N VAL A 328 -4.82 0.26 12.03
CA VAL A 328 -5.30 1.54 11.52
C VAL A 328 -5.90 2.35 12.65
N VAL A 329 -6.80 1.78 13.46
CA VAL A 329 -7.44 2.48 14.59
C VAL A 329 -6.41 3.12 15.51
N PHE A 330 -5.41 2.37 15.98
CA PHE A 330 -4.38 2.91 16.87
C PHE A 330 -3.52 3.98 16.20
N THR A 331 -3.21 3.81 14.92
CA THR A 331 -2.39 4.78 14.19
C THR A 331 -3.17 6.07 13.92
N SER A 332 -4.48 5.97 13.65
CA SER A 332 -5.37 7.11 13.45
C SER A 332 -5.46 7.98 14.69
N ILE A 333 -5.46 7.40 15.90
CA ILE A 333 -5.40 8.17 17.17
C ILE A 333 -4.16 9.08 17.18
N ILE A 334 -3.00 8.54 16.80
CA ILE A 334 -1.73 9.28 16.80
C ILE A 334 -1.76 10.41 15.76
N TYR A 335 -2.26 10.14 14.56
CA TYR A 335 -2.39 11.16 13.51
C TYR A 335 -3.42 12.24 13.86
N SER A 336 -4.49 11.90 14.58
CA SER A 336 -5.46 12.86 15.09
C SER A 336 -4.88 13.75 16.18
N LEU A 337 -4.05 13.21 17.07
CA LEU A 337 -3.34 14.01 18.06
C LEU A 337 -2.45 15.06 17.37
N ILE A 338 -1.69 14.64 16.34
CA ILE A 338 -0.81 15.55 15.60
C ILE A 338 -1.63 16.62 14.86
N ASN A 339 -2.65 16.22 14.10
CA ASN A 339 -3.44 17.16 13.29
C ASN A 339 -4.30 18.12 14.13
N THR A 340 -4.88 17.66 15.23
CA THR A 340 -5.66 18.54 16.13
C THR A 340 -4.76 19.61 16.77
N SER A 341 -3.52 19.25 17.10
CA SER A 341 -2.59 20.18 17.73
C SER A 341 -2.22 21.37 16.84
N GLN A 342 -2.37 21.27 15.52
CA GLN A 342 -2.11 22.36 14.57
C GLN A 342 -2.95 23.62 14.85
N ILE A 343 -4.22 23.43 15.26
CA ILE A 343 -5.21 24.51 15.41
C ILE A 343 -4.80 25.50 16.51
N GLY A 344 -3.99 25.05 17.48
CA GLY A 344 -3.56 25.87 18.61
C GLY A 344 -2.05 26.02 18.76
N PHE A 345 -1.26 25.37 17.91
CA PHE A 345 0.19 25.33 18.09
C PHE A 345 0.84 26.71 18.01
N SER A 346 0.30 27.57 17.15
CA SER A 346 0.74 28.97 16.98
C SER A 346 0.43 29.88 18.17
N PHE A 347 -0.35 29.43 19.17
CA PHE A 347 -0.55 30.16 20.43
C PHE A 347 0.53 29.83 21.47
N PHE A 348 1.17 28.67 21.36
CA PHE A 348 2.28 28.28 22.24
C PHE A 348 3.62 28.81 21.73
N ARG A 349 3.64 29.99 21.08
CA ARG A 349 4.80 30.58 20.35
C ARG A 349 6.09 30.49 21.14
N VAL A 350 6.83 29.41 20.96
CA VAL A 350 8.19 29.27 21.50
C VAL A 350 9.21 29.96 20.58
N SER A 351 8.86 30.10 19.30
CA SER A 351 9.65 30.81 18.29
C SER A 351 8.72 31.30 17.17
N GLU A 352 8.96 32.49 16.64
CA GLU A 352 8.28 33.01 15.43
C GLU A 352 8.51 32.12 14.20
N LYS A 353 9.60 31.33 14.21
CA LYS A 353 9.98 30.44 13.12
C LYS A 353 9.22 29.12 13.09
N VAL A 354 8.47 28.78 14.14
CA VAL A 354 7.68 27.54 14.18
C VAL A 354 6.22 27.86 13.89
N THR A 355 5.89 27.90 12.60
CA THR A 355 4.53 28.06 12.08
C THR A 355 3.84 26.69 11.88
N GLY A 356 2.58 26.71 11.41
CA GLY A 356 1.85 25.49 11.06
C GLY A 356 2.56 24.62 10.01
N ASP A 357 3.48 25.19 9.22
CA ASP A 357 4.26 24.50 8.19
C ASP A 357 5.22 23.44 8.76
N PHE A 358 5.44 23.44 10.08
CA PHE A 358 6.23 22.41 10.75
C PHE A 358 5.55 21.04 10.75
N PHE A 359 4.20 20.99 10.75
CA PHE A 359 3.45 19.74 10.89
C PHE A 359 3.58 18.77 9.70
N PRO A 360 3.55 19.23 8.45
CA PRO A 360 3.87 18.39 7.30
C PRO A 360 5.27 17.73 7.37
N ILE A 361 6.26 18.40 7.96
CA ILE A 361 7.60 17.82 8.15
C ILE A 361 7.52 16.64 9.13
N ILE A 362 6.78 16.80 10.22
CA ILE A 362 6.58 15.76 11.24
C ILE A 362 5.90 14.53 10.65
N THR A 363 4.78 14.72 9.95
CA THR A 363 4.06 13.61 9.31
C THR A 363 4.92 12.94 8.23
N GLY A 364 5.74 13.70 7.50
CA GLY A 364 6.74 13.19 6.56
C GLY A 364 7.84 12.33 7.20
N ILE A 365 8.40 12.76 8.34
CA ILE A 365 9.42 11.99 9.08
C ILE A 365 8.82 10.70 9.61
N ILE A 366 7.59 10.74 10.14
CA ILE A 366 6.88 9.54 10.61
C ILE A 366 6.68 8.55 9.45
N ILE A 367 6.26 9.03 8.27
CA ILE A 367 6.17 8.20 7.05
C ILE A 367 7.51 7.56 6.73
N PHE A 368 8.59 8.34 6.72
CA PHE A 368 9.92 7.86 6.39
C PHE A 368 10.40 6.79 7.38
N MET A 369 10.24 7.02 8.68
CA MET A 369 10.58 6.04 9.73
C MET A 369 9.74 4.77 9.62
N SER A 370 8.48 4.88 9.22
CA SER A 370 7.59 3.74 9.01
C SER A 370 8.01 2.90 7.81
N ALA A 371 8.42 3.54 6.71
CA ALA A 371 9.01 2.87 5.57
C ALA A 371 10.32 2.16 5.93
N LEU A 372 11.19 2.80 6.72
CA LEU A 372 12.42 2.19 7.23
C LEU A 372 12.13 0.98 8.14
N ALA A 373 11.14 1.06 9.02
CA ALA A 373 10.75 -0.05 9.89
C ALA A 373 10.32 -1.29 9.11
N ILE A 374 9.71 -1.11 7.93
CA ILE A 374 9.40 -2.23 7.02
C ILE A 374 10.67 -2.97 6.57
N ILE A 375 11.76 -2.22 6.31
CA ILE A 375 13.04 -2.80 5.93
C ILE A 375 13.58 -3.68 7.06
N PHE A 376 13.50 -3.26 8.32
CA PHE A 376 14.06 -4.02 9.44
C PHE A 376 13.33 -5.35 9.77
N TYR A 377 12.06 -5.51 9.37
CA TYR A 377 11.37 -6.80 9.51
C TYR A 377 11.46 -7.69 8.25
N LYS A 378 11.50 -7.11 7.03
CA LYS A 378 11.64 -7.89 5.78
C LYS A 378 13.09 -8.24 5.47
N PHE A 379 14.00 -7.32 5.71
CA PHE A 379 15.42 -7.43 5.43
C PHE A 379 16.22 -7.54 6.72
N ARG A 380 17.00 -8.60 6.85
CA ARG A 380 17.89 -8.80 8.00
C ARG A 380 19.17 -8.00 7.78
N VAL A 381 19.11 -6.68 7.96
CA VAL A 381 20.22 -5.74 7.71
C VAL A 381 21.52 -6.26 8.32
N ILE A 382 21.49 -6.59 9.62
CA ILE A 382 22.67 -7.09 10.35
C ILE A 382 23.17 -8.42 9.78
N ARG A 383 22.29 -9.42 9.58
CA ARG A 383 22.67 -10.71 8.97
C ARG A 383 23.30 -10.52 7.59
N SER A 384 22.74 -9.62 6.78
CA SER A 384 23.24 -9.31 5.44
C SER A 384 24.61 -8.65 5.51
N ILE A 385 24.79 -7.65 6.37
CA ILE A 385 26.08 -6.96 6.58
C ILE A 385 27.13 -7.98 7.01
N VAL A 386 26.87 -8.76 8.06
CA VAL A 386 27.79 -9.80 8.56
C VAL A 386 28.10 -10.83 7.47
N LYS A 387 27.08 -11.28 6.71
CA LYS A 387 27.26 -12.22 5.60
C LYS A 387 28.19 -11.64 4.53
N TYR A 388 27.94 -10.42 4.06
CA TYR A 388 28.74 -9.84 2.98
C TYR A 388 30.15 -9.48 3.44
N LEU A 389 30.33 -8.98 4.66
CA LEU A 389 31.65 -8.78 5.25
C LEU A 389 32.42 -10.09 5.30
N TYR A 390 31.83 -11.17 5.83
CA TYR A 390 32.48 -12.48 5.85
C TYR A 390 32.83 -13.00 4.45
N LEU A 391 31.91 -12.87 3.48
CA LEU A 391 32.15 -13.32 2.11
C LEU A 391 33.31 -12.54 1.46
N LEU A 392 33.42 -11.22 1.70
CA LEU A 392 34.52 -10.40 1.17
C LEU A 392 35.90 -10.87 1.64
N PHE A 393 36.01 -11.35 2.88
CA PHE A 393 37.27 -11.86 3.43
C PHE A 393 37.51 -13.36 3.18
N ASN A 394 36.55 -14.09 2.61
CA ASN A 394 36.68 -15.53 2.37
C ASN A 394 37.28 -15.82 0.98
N LYS A 395 38.44 -16.48 0.95
CA LYS A 395 39.11 -16.88 -0.32
C LYS A 395 38.23 -17.76 -1.22
N ASN A 396 37.46 -18.69 -0.64
CA ASN A 396 36.58 -19.59 -1.40
C ASN A 396 35.43 -18.83 -2.10
N TYR A 397 35.01 -17.69 -1.54
CA TYR A 397 34.01 -16.84 -2.20
C TYR A 397 34.56 -16.27 -3.50
N TRP A 398 35.76 -15.68 -3.47
CA TRP A 398 36.40 -15.09 -4.65
C TRP A 398 36.72 -16.11 -5.73
N TYR A 399 37.17 -17.32 -5.34
CA TYR A 399 37.36 -18.42 -6.28
C TYR A 399 36.06 -18.78 -7.01
N ASN A 400 34.97 -19.04 -6.27
CA ASN A 400 33.68 -19.38 -6.86
C ASN A 400 33.05 -18.22 -7.65
N LEU A 401 33.31 -16.97 -7.25
CA LEU A 401 32.90 -15.78 -8.00
C LEU A 401 33.61 -15.72 -9.36
N LYS A 402 34.92 -15.98 -9.39
CA LYS A 402 35.71 -16.07 -10.63
C LYS A 402 35.18 -17.19 -11.53
N VAL A 403 34.95 -18.40 -10.99
CA VAL A 403 34.35 -19.53 -11.73
C VAL A 403 32.98 -19.16 -12.30
N TYR A 404 32.12 -18.49 -11.52
CA TYR A 404 30.82 -18.01 -11.99
C TYR A 404 30.96 -17.05 -13.19
N HIS A 405 31.85 -16.06 -13.10
CA HIS A 405 32.08 -15.10 -14.20
C HIS A 405 32.69 -15.76 -15.44
N VAL A 406 33.69 -16.64 -15.28
CA VAL A 406 34.27 -17.42 -16.39
C VAL A 406 33.21 -18.27 -17.06
N SER A 407 32.35 -18.96 -16.29
CA SER A 407 31.26 -19.77 -16.83
C SER A 407 30.23 -18.94 -17.59
N LYS A 408 29.94 -17.70 -17.12
CA LYS A 408 29.05 -16.78 -17.81
C LYS A 408 29.65 -16.34 -19.14
N TRP A 409 30.94 -16.02 -19.16
CA TRP A 409 31.64 -15.69 -20.39
C TRP A 409 31.69 -16.85 -21.38
N LYS A 410 32.03 -18.05 -20.92
CA LYS A 410 32.21 -19.23 -21.78
C LYS A 410 30.90 -19.82 -22.32
N TYR A 411 29.81 -19.79 -21.55
CA TYR A 411 28.58 -20.50 -21.92
C TYR A 411 27.40 -19.57 -22.22
N ILE A 412 27.24 -18.46 -21.48
CA ILE A 412 26.06 -17.59 -21.63
C ILE A 412 26.24 -16.61 -22.80
N ILE A 413 27.44 -16.03 -22.97
CA ILE A 413 27.67 -15.04 -24.04
C ILE A 413 27.55 -15.67 -25.44
N PRO A 414 28.16 -16.83 -25.73
CA PRO A 414 28.03 -17.47 -27.04
C PRO A 414 26.59 -17.90 -27.35
N GLU A 415 25.86 -18.44 -26.36
CA GLU A 415 24.44 -18.78 -26.55
C GLU A 415 23.59 -17.54 -26.81
N ARG A 416 23.88 -16.40 -26.16
CA ARG A 416 23.19 -15.14 -26.45
C ARG A 416 23.43 -14.68 -27.89
N ILE A 417 24.67 -14.81 -28.39
CA ILE A 417 25.02 -14.49 -29.78
C ILE A 417 24.31 -15.46 -30.74
N LYS A 418 24.30 -16.77 -30.44
CA LYS A 418 23.56 -17.78 -31.20
C LYS A 418 22.07 -17.43 -31.27
N LEU A 419 21.46 -17.07 -30.14
CA LEU A 419 20.07 -16.63 -30.06
C LEU A 419 19.78 -15.38 -30.89
N PHE A 420 20.72 -14.43 -30.89
CA PHE A 420 20.61 -13.22 -31.69
C PHE A 420 20.64 -13.55 -33.20
N LYS A 421 21.57 -14.40 -33.63
CA LYS A 421 21.61 -14.89 -35.02
C LYS A 421 20.33 -15.64 -35.39
N LEU A 422 19.83 -16.51 -34.51
CA LEU A 422 18.61 -17.28 -34.73
C LEU A 422 17.36 -16.41 -34.80
N TYR A 423 17.33 -15.30 -34.05
CA TYR A 423 16.26 -14.31 -34.13
C TYR A 423 16.20 -13.66 -35.52
N PHE A 424 17.36 -13.22 -36.04
CA PHE A 424 17.44 -12.60 -37.36
C PHE A 424 17.17 -13.59 -38.50
N SER A 425 17.64 -14.84 -38.39
CA SER A 425 17.33 -15.87 -39.39
C SER A 425 15.82 -16.18 -39.43
N ASN A 426 15.18 -16.28 -38.25
CA ASN A 426 13.76 -16.58 -38.15
C ASN A 426 12.86 -15.36 -38.41
N PHE A 427 13.42 -14.15 -38.47
CA PHE A 427 12.66 -12.93 -38.75
C PHE A 427 12.00 -12.97 -40.13
N LYS A 428 12.76 -13.38 -41.17
CA LYS A 428 12.22 -13.56 -42.53
C LYS A 428 11.15 -14.65 -42.58
N ALA A 429 11.37 -15.77 -41.90
CA ALA A 429 10.39 -16.85 -41.79
C ALA A 429 9.10 -16.40 -41.08
N HIS A 430 9.21 -15.56 -40.04
CA HIS A 430 8.05 -14.98 -39.33
C HIS A 430 7.22 -14.07 -40.25
N ILE A 431 7.88 -13.24 -41.06
CA ILE A 431 7.20 -12.38 -42.03
C ILE A 431 6.50 -13.22 -43.10
N ALA A 432 7.17 -14.24 -43.64
CA ALA A 432 6.60 -15.13 -44.65
C ALA A 432 5.39 -15.91 -44.11
N PHE A 433 5.45 -16.41 -42.88
CA PHE A 433 4.36 -17.18 -42.25
C PHE A 433 3.19 -16.30 -41.79
N ARG A 434 3.35 -14.97 -41.76
CA ARG A 434 2.33 -14.02 -41.26
C ARG A 434 1.03 -14.10 -42.06
N LYS A 435 1.12 -14.34 -43.37
CA LYS A 435 -0.04 -14.53 -44.25
C LYS A 435 -0.81 -15.81 -43.88
N THR A 436 -0.12 -16.94 -43.79
CA THR A 436 -0.68 -18.23 -43.39
C THR A 436 -1.27 -18.21 -41.98
N GLN A 437 -0.65 -17.47 -41.06
CA GLN A 437 -1.17 -17.27 -39.71
C GLN A 437 -2.49 -16.49 -39.73
N LYS A 438 -2.58 -15.43 -40.53
CA LYS A 438 -3.79 -14.61 -40.66
C LYS A 438 -4.94 -15.37 -41.31
N GLU A 439 -4.65 -16.14 -42.36
CA GLU A 439 -5.62 -17.02 -43.03
C GLU A 439 -6.20 -18.06 -42.06
N TYR A 440 -5.36 -18.67 -41.22
CA TYR A 440 -5.80 -19.59 -40.17
C TYR A 440 -6.65 -18.90 -39.08
N GLU A 441 -6.25 -17.71 -38.63
CA GLU A 441 -7.02 -16.93 -37.64
C GLU A 441 -8.40 -16.53 -38.19
N ASP A 442 -8.46 -16.11 -39.45
CA ASP A 442 -9.71 -15.76 -40.13
C ASP A 442 -10.61 -16.99 -40.34
N SER A 443 -10.05 -18.16 -40.66
CA SER A 443 -10.82 -19.40 -40.80
C SER A 443 -11.43 -19.85 -39.46
N ILE A 444 -10.63 -19.83 -38.40
CA ILE A 444 -11.06 -20.15 -37.03
C ILE A 444 -12.16 -19.17 -36.58
N TYR A 445 -11.99 -17.88 -36.84
CA TYR A 445 -12.98 -16.86 -36.48
C TYR A 445 -14.33 -17.10 -37.16
N LYS A 446 -14.33 -17.44 -38.46
CA LYS A 446 -15.55 -17.80 -39.20
C LYS A 446 -16.24 -19.02 -38.59
N GLN A 447 -15.48 -20.08 -38.29
CA GLN A 447 -16.01 -21.32 -37.69
C GLN A 447 -16.57 -21.11 -36.27
N ILE A 448 -15.93 -20.28 -35.45
CA ILE A 448 -16.43 -19.91 -34.11
C ILE A 448 -17.68 -19.00 -34.21
N LYS A 449 -17.75 -18.13 -35.22
CA LYS A 449 -18.94 -17.28 -35.42
C LYS A 449 -20.16 -18.11 -35.81
N SER A 450 -19.98 -19.14 -36.65
CA SER A 450 -21.06 -20.07 -37.03
C SER A 450 -21.50 -20.98 -35.88
N SER A 451 -20.63 -21.26 -34.91
CA SER A 451 -20.94 -22.17 -33.80
C SER A 451 -21.94 -21.61 -32.77
N LYS A 452 -22.28 -20.31 -32.85
CA LYS A 452 -23.25 -19.68 -31.93
C LYS A 452 -24.69 -20.20 -32.06
N LYS A 453 -25.01 -20.89 -33.15
CA LYS A 453 -26.35 -21.43 -33.45
C LYS A 453 -26.41 -22.96 -33.47
N MET A 454 -25.31 -23.64 -33.14
CA MET A 454 -25.18 -25.10 -33.23
C MET A 454 -25.65 -25.80 -31.95
N GLU A 455 -26.18 -27.02 -32.09
CA GLU A 455 -26.55 -27.87 -30.96
C GLU A 455 -25.31 -28.51 -30.28
N GLN A 456 -25.50 -29.12 -29.11
CA GLN A 456 -24.39 -29.61 -28.26
C GLN A 456 -23.53 -30.69 -28.94
N GLU A 457 -24.13 -31.61 -29.67
CA GLU A 457 -23.40 -32.67 -30.39
C GLU A 457 -22.57 -32.10 -31.56
N GLU A 458 -23.15 -31.15 -32.31
CA GLU A 458 -22.46 -30.44 -33.40
C GLU A 458 -21.26 -29.64 -32.89
N LEU A 459 -21.40 -28.97 -31.73
CA LEU A 459 -20.31 -28.27 -31.06
C LEU A 459 -19.13 -29.20 -30.70
N LEU A 460 -19.42 -30.39 -30.18
CA LEU A 460 -18.40 -31.40 -29.85
C LEU A 460 -17.63 -31.85 -31.10
N SER A 461 -18.34 -32.08 -32.20
CA SER A 461 -17.72 -32.42 -33.49
C SER A 461 -16.82 -31.29 -34.01
N LEU A 462 -17.28 -30.04 -33.89
CA LEU A 462 -16.54 -28.85 -34.29
C LEU A 462 -15.25 -28.67 -33.46
N TYR A 463 -15.32 -28.88 -32.14
CA TYR A 463 -14.12 -28.85 -31.29
C TYR A 463 -13.09 -29.90 -31.69
N SER A 464 -13.53 -31.11 -32.04
CA SER A 464 -12.63 -32.17 -32.52
C SER A 464 -11.92 -31.76 -33.82
N LYS A 465 -12.65 -31.11 -34.75
CA LYS A 465 -12.13 -30.62 -36.03
C LYS A 465 -11.14 -29.47 -35.83
N LEU A 466 -11.52 -28.47 -35.02
CA LEU A 466 -10.66 -27.34 -34.66
C LEU A 466 -9.35 -27.80 -33.99
N SER A 467 -9.42 -28.84 -33.16
CA SER A 467 -8.24 -29.46 -32.54
C SER A 467 -7.29 -30.05 -33.58
N LYS A 468 -7.82 -30.79 -34.58
CA LYS A 468 -7.02 -31.33 -35.69
C LYS A 468 -6.41 -30.22 -36.55
N GLU A 469 -7.19 -29.21 -36.93
CA GLU A 469 -6.72 -28.05 -37.70
C GLU A 469 -5.61 -27.28 -36.96
N LYS A 470 -5.78 -27.08 -35.65
CA LYS A 470 -4.76 -26.49 -34.79
C LYS A 470 -3.48 -27.30 -34.80
N PHE A 471 -3.57 -28.62 -34.70
CA PHE A 471 -2.40 -29.50 -34.72
C PHE A 471 -1.66 -29.41 -36.05
N ALA A 472 -2.38 -29.47 -37.17
CA ALA A 472 -1.81 -29.33 -38.51
C ALA A 472 -1.15 -27.96 -38.72
N HIS A 473 -1.77 -26.88 -38.25
CA HIS A 473 -1.19 -25.54 -38.31
C HIS A 473 0.07 -25.41 -37.45
N GLN A 474 0.06 -26.01 -36.25
CA GLN A 474 1.22 -26.06 -35.36
C GLN A 474 2.38 -26.83 -36.00
N GLU A 475 2.09 -27.92 -36.71
CA GLU A 475 3.07 -28.71 -37.45
C GLU A 475 3.68 -27.92 -38.61
N LYS A 476 2.87 -27.21 -39.40
CA LYS A 476 3.37 -26.26 -40.43
C LYS A 476 4.28 -25.20 -39.82
N ARG A 477 3.90 -24.68 -38.65
CA ARG A 477 4.68 -23.68 -37.91
C ARG A 477 6.01 -24.25 -37.39
N ASN A 478 6.01 -25.51 -36.96
CA ASN A 478 7.21 -26.24 -36.57
C ASN A 478 8.15 -26.50 -37.76
N LYS A 479 7.60 -26.96 -38.89
CA LYS A 479 8.36 -27.19 -40.14
C LYS A 479 8.99 -25.89 -40.66
N ALA A 480 8.33 -24.75 -40.47
CA ALA A 480 8.88 -23.43 -40.77
C ALA A 480 9.97 -22.95 -39.78
N GLY A 481 10.35 -23.75 -38.77
CA GLY A 481 11.42 -23.44 -37.81
C GLY A 481 11.09 -22.31 -36.82
N LEU A 482 9.84 -21.86 -36.77
CA LEU A 482 9.42 -20.67 -36.00
C LEU A 482 9.47 -20.90 -34.48
N ASN A 483 9.38 -22.16 -34.04
CA ASN A 483 9.45 -22.53 -32.62
C ASN A 483 10.89 -22.74 -32.13
N ASN A 484 11.86 -22.99 -33.02
CA ASN A 484 13.27 -23.21 -32.67
C ASN A 484 13.87 -22.04 -31.86
N TYR A 485 13.55 -20.80 -32.24
CA TYR A 485 13.98 -19.62 -31.49
C TYR A 485 13.42 -19.60 -30.07
N ARG A 486 12.13 -19.93 -29.91
CA ARG A 486 11.47 -19.92 -28.60
C ARG A 486 12.04 -20.98 -27.68
N ASP A 487 12.34 -22.17 -28.21
CA ASP A 487 12.88 -23.28 -27.44
C ASP A 487 14.32 -23.02 -26.99
N GLU A 488 15.18 -22.55 -27.91
CA GLU A 488 16.56 -22.14 -27.56
C GLU A 488 16.57 -20.96 -26.57
N LYS A 489 15.62 -20.02 -26.70
CA LYS A 489 15.46 -18.90 -25.74
C LYS A 489 15.09 -19.39 -24.34
N ASN A 490 14.22 -20.39 -24.26
CA ASN A 490 13.82 -20.98 -22.98
C ASN A 490 14.98 -21.77 -22.35
N LYS A 491 15.72 -22.55 -23.15
CA LYS A 491 16.94 -23.25 -22.69
C LYS A 491 17.96 -22.26 -22.13
N TYR A 492 18.28 -21.20 -22.87
CA TYR A 492 19.17 -20.13 -22.42
C TYR A 492 18.72 -19.50 -21.09
N LYS A 493 17.43 -19.15 -20.97
CA LYS A 493 16.87 -18.60 -19.73
C LYS A 493 17.03 -19.55 -18.54
N ASN A 494 16.78 -20.85 -18.75
CA ASN A 494 16.95 -21.87 -17.72
C ASN A 494 18.42 -22.03 -17.32
N GLN A 495 19.35 -22.06 -18.27
CA GLN A 495 20.77 -22.13 -17.98
C GLN A 495 21.27 -20.93 -17.15
N VAL A 496 20.87 -19.71 -17.55
CA VAL A 496 21.21 -18.49 -16.80
C VAL A 496 20.65 -18.54 -15.38
N LYS A 497 19.40 -19.00 -15.21
CA LYS A 497 18.76 -19.15 -13.90
C LYS A 497 19.48 -20.17 -13.03
N ASN A 498 19.76 -21.37 -13.57
CA ASN A 498 20.43 -22.45 -12.84
C ASN A 498 21.81 -22.03 -12.36
N ARG A 499 22.62 -21.37 -13.21
CA ARG A 499 23.96 -20.87 -12.83
C ARG A 499 23.91 -19.78 -11.76
N LYS A 500 22.92 -18.87 -11.85
CA LYS A 500 22.70 -17.86 -10.81
C LYS A 500 22.29 -18.51 -9.48
N GLN A 501 21.49 -19.57 -9.55
CA GLN A 501 21.01 -20.30 -8.37
C GLN A 501 22.12 -21.12 -7.71
N SER A 502 22.96 -21.81 -8.48
CA SER A 502 24.13 -22.54 -7.95
C SER A 502 25.13 -21.60 -7.26
N PHE A 503 25.46 -20.45 -7.86
CA PHE A 503 26.31 -19.45 -7.18
C PHE A 503 25.65 -18.86 -5.92
N LYS A 504 24.31 -18.71 -5.93
CA LYS A 504 23.58 -18.27 -4.72
C LYS A 504 23.71 -19.29 -3.59
N LEU A 505 23.60 -20.59 -3.89
CA LEU A 505 23.74 -21.68 -2.91
C LEU A 505 25.14 -21.69 -2.29
N VAL A 506 26.21 -21.49 -3.09
CA VAL A 506 27.59 -21.37 -2.57
C VAL A 506 27.74 -20.23 -1.56
N LYS A 507 27.16 -19.05 -1.86
CA LYS A 507 27.17 -17.92 -0.90
C LYS A 507 26.40 -18.25 0.39
N GLU A 508 25.40 -19.11 0.32
CA GLU A 508 24.61 -19.53 1.47
C GLU A 508 25.33 -20.59 2.30
N SER A 509 25.96 -21.58 1.67
CA SER A 509 26.73 -22.62 2.35
C SER A 509 27.93 -22.06 3.11
N LEU A 510 28.71 -21.17 2.49
CA LEU A 510 29.86 -20.51 3.13
C LEU A 510 29.43 -19.71 4.38
N PHE A 511 28.28 -19.05 4.31
CA PHE A 511 27.74 -18.30 5.45
C PHE A 511 27.19 -19.21 6.55
N LEU A 512 26.59 -20.35 6.20
CA LEU A 512 26.15 -21.35 7.17
C LEU A 512 27.33 -21.98 7.89
N GLU A 513 28.43 -22.24 7.19
CA GLU A 513 29.67 -22.74 7.78
C GLU A 513 30.27 -21.74 8.78
N PHE A 514 30.31 -20.45 8.42
CA PHE A 514 30.70 -19.38 9.35
C PHE A 514 29.84 -19.39 10.61
N ASN A 515 28.51 -19.46 10.45
CA ASN A 515 27.60 -19.49 11.58
C ASN A 515 27.85 -20.70 12.50
N LYS A 516 28.12 -21.88 11.93
CA LYS A 516 28.49 -23.08 12.71
C LYS A 516 29.77 -22.85 13.52
N LYS A 517 30.83 -22.33 12.89
CA LYS A 517 32.12 -22.03 13.56
C LYS A 517 31.97 -21.01 14.70
N VAL A 518 31.19 -19.95 14.48
CA VAL A 518 30.88 -18.96 15.52
C VAL A 518 30.09 -19.61 16.66
N LEU A 519 29.16 -20.52 16.35
CA LEU A 519 28.35 -21.24 17.32
C LEU A 519 29.21 -22.14 18.22
N GLU A 520 30.12 -22.90 17.63
CA GLU A 520 31.07 -23.75 18.36
C GLU A 520 32.02 -22.94 19.24
N LYS A 521 32.58 -21.83 18.73
CA LYS A 521 33.48 -20.96 19.51
C LYS A 521 32.75 -20.35 20.71
N TYR A 522 31.49 -19.97 20.54
CA TYR A 522 30.65 -19.48 21.64
C TYR A 522 30.34 -20.57 22.67
N LYS A 523 29.94 -21.79 22.23
CA LYS A 523 29.70 -22.93 23.13
C LYS A 523 30.94 -23.25 23.98
N ARG A 524 32.13 -23.23 23.37
CA ARG A 524 33.42 -23.42 24.06
C ARG A 524 33.72 -22.30 25.05
N ALA A 525 33.51 -21.03 24.67
CA ALA A 525 33.78 -19.88 25.53
C ALA A 525 32.89 -19.84 26.79
N PHE A 526 31.66 -20.36 26.71
CA PHE A 526 30.72 -20.38 27.82
C PHE A 526 30.57 -21.75 28.51
N LYS A 527 31.46 -22.72 28.24
CA LYS A 527 31.45 -24.09 28.80
C LYS A 527 30.06 -24.76 28.74
N ILE A 528 29.32 -24.54 27.66
CA ILE A 528 28.02 -25.21 27.45
C ILE A 528 28.34 -26.60 26.89
N HIS A 529 28.43 -27.61 27.75
CA HIS A 529 28.52 -29.01 27.34
C HIS A 529 27.15 -29.51 26.90
N GLU A 530 27.09 -30.12 25.71
CA GLU A 530 25.96 -30.98 25.35
C GLU A 530 25.99 -32.20 26.27
N PRO A 531 24.85 -32.67 26.79
CA PRO A 531 24.81 -33.96 27.47
C PRO A 531 25.32 -35.01 26.47
N ALA A 532 26.27 -35.84 26.92
CA ALA A 532 26.82 -36.89 26.09
C ALA A 532 25.67 -37.82 25.64
N GLU A 533 25.68 -38.17 24.34
CA GLU A 533 24.82 -39.22 23.80
C GLU A 533 25.10 -40.52 24.58
N GLY A 534 24.27 -40.83 25.57
CA GLY A 534 24.49 -41.94 26.49
C GLY A 534 23.76 -41.82 27.83
N GLU A 535 23.29 -40.64 28.24
CA GLU A 535 22.39 -40.50 29.40
C GLU A 535 20.97 -40.19 28.93
N ILE A 536 20.21 -41.25 28.61
CA ILE A 536 18.74 -41.25 28.56
C ILE A 536 18.22 -41.72 29.90
#